data_AF-A0A7Y3CJF3-F1
#
_entry.id   AF-A0A7Y3CJF3-F1
#
_cell.length_a   1.000
_cell.length_b   1.000
_cell.length_c   1.000
_cell.angle_alpha   90.00
_cell.angle_beta   90.00
_cell.angle_gamma   90.00
#
_symmetry.space_group_name_H-M   'P 1'
#
loop_
_entity.id
_entity.type
_entity.pdbx_description
1 polymer ?
#
loop_
_entity_poly.entity_id
_entity_poly.type
_entity_poly.pdbx_seq_one_letter_code
_entity_poly.pdbx_strand_id
1 'polypeptide(L)'
;MLLPKPSSSDLRGKQSVRATFKLTEKSIHAINIVSVHLGIKQKSLFDHLIEDKKCLKLIASGIKDVVFEKQNRIQKTYVLSRRTLLSLDQTAKNFNAPRDAIVEFSIQRLIPVITGEREKHRKRKIILNEVKKHLEHGEKILQKAEKLLGEVDPVYGKFEAVMDACKNGLNNIETFIEKGEIIEEF
;
A
#
# COMPACT_ATOMS: atom_id res chain seq x y z
N MET A 1 21.54 20.14 25.90
CA MET A 1 20.42 19.19 25.71
C MET A 1 20.99 17.77 25.69
N LEU A 2 20.59 16.90 26.62
CA LEU A 2 21.01 15.49 26.63
C LEU A 2 20.11 14.72 25.68
N LEU A 3 20.66 14.27 24.55
CA LEU A 3 19.94 13.41 23.63
C LEU A 3 19.88 11.97 24.20
N PRO A 4 18.71 11.32 24.21
CA PRO A 4 18.59 9.94 24.67
C PRO A 4 19.47 9.02 23.82
N LYS A 5 20.36 8.27 24.47
CA LYS A 5 21.24 7.31 23.80
C LYS A 5 20.49 6.00 23.57
N PRO A 6 20.62 5.37 22.38
CA PRO A 6 20.01 4.06 22.14
C PRO A 6 20.65 3.00 23.03
N SER A 7 19.81 2.15 23.63
CA SER A 7 20.29 1.02 24.43
C SER A 7 20.61 -0.19 23.54
N SER A 8 21.45 -1.12 24.02
CA SER A 8 21.71 -2.39 23.34
C SER A 8 20.45 -3.25 23.18
N SER A 9 19.48 -3.12 24.11
CA SER A 9 18.15 -3.72 24.00
C SER A 9 17.35 -3.13 22.84
N ASP A 10 17.42 -1.82 22.61
CA ASP A 10 16.70 -1.17 21.50
C ASP A 10 17.20 -1.66 20.14
N LEU A 11 18.52 -1.77 19.99
CA LEU A 11 19.12 -2.27 18.76
C LEU A 11 18.79 -3.76 18.53
N ARG A 12 18.86 -4.58 19.57
CA ARG A 12 18.46 -6.00 19.48
C ARG A 12 16.97 -6.18 19.20
N GLY A 13 16.12 -5.27 19.67
CA GLY A 13 14.69 -5.27 19.36
C GLY A 13 14.39 -5.10 17.87
N LYS A 14 15.25 -4.40 17.13
CA LYS A 14 15.11 -4.18 15.68
C LYS A 14 15.53 -5.37 14.82
N GLN A 15 16.18 -6.38 15.41
CA GLN A 15 16.59 -7.59 14.69
C GLN A 15 15.40 -8.24 13.98
N SER A 16 15.62 -8.60 12.72
CA SER A 16 14.63 -9.30 11.91
C SER A 16 14.53 -10.75 12.36
N VAL A 17 13.30 -11.20 12.66
CA VAL A 17 12.99 -12.58 13.01
C VAL A 17 11.85 -13.09 12.12
N ARG A 18 11.78 -14.40 11.92
CA ARG A 18 10.70 -15.05 11.17
C ARG A 18 9.64 -15.57 12.13
N ALA A 19 8.37 -15.33 11.82
CA ALA A 19 7.25 -15.97 12.51
C ALA A 19 6.24 -16.49 11.49
N THR A 20 5.63 -17.62 11.80
CA THR A 20 4.60 -18.25 10.97
C THR A 20 3.24 -18.05 11.63
N PHE A 21 2.27 -17.59 10.83
CA PHE A 21 0.88 -17.39 11.25
C PHE A 21 -0.06 -18.17 10.33
N LYS A 22 -1.18 -18.64 10.87
CA LYS A 22 -2.31 -19.15 10.05
C LYS A 22 -3.27 -17.99 9.79
N LEU A 23 -3.31 -17.50 8.55
CA LEU A 23 -4.11 -16.34 8.16
C LEU A 23 -5.09 -16.70 7.05
N THR A 24 -6.19 -15.97 6.99
CA THR A 24 -7.14 -16.03 5.87
C THR A 24 -6.53 -15.47 4.60
N GLU A 25 -6.98 -15.97 3.44
CA GLU A 25 -6.57 -15.46 2.13
C GLU A 25 -6.79 -13.96 2.03
N LYS A 26 -7.94 -13.47 2.51
CA LYS A 26 -8.24 -12.03 2.56
C LYS A 26 -7.20 -11.22 3.32
N SER A 27 -6.69 -11.72 4.44
CA SER A 27 -5.67 -11.04 5.23
C SER A 27 -4.30 -11.06 4.55
N ILE A 28 -3.94 -12.17 3.91
CA ILE A 28 -2.72 -12.27 3.10
C ILE A 28 -2.80 -11.30 1.92
N HIS A 29 -3.96 -11.23 1.26
CA HIS A 29 -4.19 -10.34 0.14
C HIS A 29 -4.11 -8.86 0.56
N ALA A 30 -4.73 -8.50 1.69
CA ALA A 30 -4.65 -7.16 2.27
C ALA A 30 -3.21 -6.72 2.53
N ILE A 31 -2.39 -7.59 3.13
CA ILE A 31 -0.95 -7.32 3.34
C ILE A 31 -0.26 -7.07 2.01
N ASN A 32 -0.52 -7.90 1.00
CA ASN A 32 0.13 -7.80 -0.30
C ASN A 32 -0.22 -6.49 -1.00
N ILE A 33 -1.51 -6.16 -1.09
CA ILE A 33 -1.99 -4.92 -1.72
C ILE A 33 -1.39 -3.71 -1.03
N VAL A 34 -1.46 -3.64 0.30
CA VAL A 34 -0.90 -2.49 1.02
C VAL A 34 0.61 -2.38 0.80
N SER A 35 1.32 -3.51 0.74
CA SER A 35 2.76 -3.49 0.53
C SER A 35 3.16 -3.02 -0.86
N VAL A 36 2.45 -3.49 -1.90
CA VAL A 36 2.69 -3.13 -3.30
C VAL A 36 2.22 -1.70 -3.57
N HIS A 37 0.96 -1.40 -3.24
CA HIS A 37 0.31 -0.13 -3.59
C HIS A 37 0.82 1.07 -2.79
N LEU A 38 1.12 0.88 -1.49
CA LEU A 38 1.69 1.96 -0.66
C LEU A 38 3.22 1.94 -0.59
N GLY A 39 3.89 0.97 -1.24
CA GLY A 39 5.34 0.83 -1.20
C GLY A 39 5.89 0.52 0.20
N ILE A 40 5.07 -0.07 1.09
CA ILE A 40 5.46 -0.38 2.47
C ILE A 40 6.01 -1.81 2.53
N LYS A 41 7.21 -1.99 3.08
CA LYS A 41 7.73 -3.35 3.32
C LYS A 41 6.84 -4.09 4.31
N GLN A 42 6.48 -5.34 4.02
CA GLN A 42 5.65 -6.19 4.92
C GLN A 42 6.15 -6.20 6.37
N LYS A 43 7.47 -6.29 6.59
CA LYS A 43 8.08 -6.17 7.93
C LYS A 43 7.65 -4.89 8.65
N SER A 44 7.81 -3.76 7.98
CA SER A 44 7.45 -2.44 8.52
C SER A 44 5.96 -2.32 8.76
N LEU A 45 5.12 -2.94 7.91
CA LEU A 45 3.67 -2.99 8.09
C LEU A 45 3.31 -3.75 9.37
N PHE A 46 3.88 -4.94 9.59
CA PHE A 46 3.68 -5.70 10.83
C PHE A 46 4.16 -4.93 12.05
N ASP A 47 5.36 -4.34 11.97
CA ASP A 47 5.91 -3.53 13.05
C ASP A 47 4.95 -2.38 13.40
N HIS A 48 4.41 -1.66 12.40
CA HIS A 48 3.45 -0.58 12.64
C HIS A 48 2.12 -1.06 13.22
N LEU A 49 1.53 -2.13 12.68
CA LEU A 49 0.23 -2.64 13.11
C LEU A 49 0.25 -3.15 14.57
N ILE A 50 1.37 -3.73 15.00
CA ILE A 50 1.49 -4.45 16.27
C ILE A 50 2.20 -3.61 17.36
N GLU A 51 3.06 -2.65 17.00
CA GLU A 51 3.70 -1.76 17.98
C GLU A 51 2.72 -0.79 18.66
N ASP A 52 1.53 -0.58 18.08
CA ASP A 52 0.42 0.10 18.76
C ASP A 52 -0.16 -0.79 19.87
N LYS A 53 0.51 -0.75 21.03
CA LYS A 53 0.14 -1.55 22.22
C LYS A 53 -1.29 -1.27 22.70
N LYS A 54 -1.83 -0.07 22.49
CA LYS A 54 -3.19 0.26 22.92
C LYS A 54 -4.19 -0.50 22.04
N CYS A 55 -4.07 -0.36 20.72
CA CYS A 55 -4.90 -1.11 19.79
C CYS A 55 -4.72 -2.62 19.94
N LEU A 56 -3.49 -3.10 20.12
CA LEU A 56 -3.21 -4.54 20.27
C LEU A 56 -3.93 -5.14 21.48
N LYS A 57 -3.95 -4.43 22.62
CA LYS A 57 -4.69 -4.85 23.81
C LYS A 57 -6.20 -4.82 23.60
N LEU A 58 -6.74 -3.79 22.95
CA LEU A 58 -8.16 -3.68 22.63
C LEU A 58 -8.63 -4.85 21.75
N ILE A 59 -7.85 -5.16 20.71
CA ILE A 59 -8.07 -6.33 19.86
C ILE A 59 -8.06 -7.60 20.71
N ALA A 60 -7.00 -7.81 21.50
CA ALA A 60 -6.85 -9.03 22.30
C ALA A 60 -7.97 -9.23 23.32
N SER A 61 -8.47 -8.15 23.93
CA SER A 61 -9.62 -8.21 24.84
C SER A 61 -10.94 -8.59 24.15
N GLY A 62 -11.11 -8.22 22.87
CA GLY A 62 -12.35 -8.47 22.12
C GLY A 62 -12.43 -9.85 21.45
N ILE A 63 -11.35 -10.65 21.46
CA ILE A 63 -11.30 -11.95 20.77
C ILE A 63 -12.09 -13.05 21.48
N LYS A 64 -12.49 -12.85 22.75
CA LYS A 64 -13.06 -13.90 23.61
C LYS A 64 -14.38 -14.51 23.10
N ASP A 65 -15.09 -13.84 22.20
CA ASP A 65 -16.42 -14.27 21.72
C ASP A 65 -16.49 -14.50 20.20
N VAL A 66 -15.39 -14.30 19.46
CA VAL A 66 -15.42 -14.50 18.01
C VAL A 66 -15.14 -15.96 17.70
N VAL A 67 -16.17 -16.65 17.20
CA VAL A 67 -16.08 -17.97 16.57
C VAL A 67 -14.93 -17.94 15.56
N PHE A 68 -13.76 -18.40 16.00
CA PHE A 68 -12.55 -18.48 15.19
C PHE A 68 -12.62 -19.66 14.20
N GLU A 69 -13.82 -20.21 13.99
CA GLU A 69 -14.09 -21.43 13.25
C GLU A 69 -14.81 -21.10 11.94
N LYS A 70 -14.42 -21.85 10.88
CA LYS A 70 -14.99 -21.89 9.52
C LYS A 70 -14.36 -21.01 8.42
N GLN A 71 -13.15 -20.50 8.57
CA GLN A 71 -12.41 -19.94 7.42
C GLN A 71 -11.16 -20.75 7.09
N ASN A 72 -10.92 -21.00 5.80
CA ASN A 72 -9.71 -21.64 5.30
C ASN A 72 -8.52 -20.72 5.60
N ARG A 73 -7.60 -21.19 6.44
CA ARG A 73 -6.39 -20.46 6.83
C ARG A 73 -5.15 -21.13 6.27
N ILE A 74 -4.28 -20.31 5.70
CA ILE A 74 -3.03 -20.73 5.10
C ILE A 74 -1.88 -20.34 6.03
N GLN A 75 -0.94 -21.26 6.22
CA GLN A 75 0.30 -20.95 6.95
C GLN A 75 1.19 -20.05 6.09
N LYS A 76 1.54 -18.87 6.61
CA LYS A 76 2.48 -17.96 5.97
C LYS A 76 3.52 -17.48 6.97
N THR A 77 4.78 -17.47 6.54
CA THR A 77 5.91 -17.00 7.33
C THR A 77 6.29 -15.60 6.90
N TYR A 78 6.29 -14.66 7.85
CA TYR A 78 6.68 -13.28 7.64
C TYR A 78 7.93 -12.93 8.44
N VAL A 79 8.61 -11.87 8.00
CA VAL A 79 9.71 -11.24 8.73
C VAL A 79 9.15 -10.05 9.52
N LEU A 80 9.49 -9.96 10.79
CA LEU A 80 9.07 -8.89 11.72
C LEU A 80 10.25 -8.51 12.61
N SER A 81 10.15 -7.40 13.36
CA SER A 81 11.14 -7.11 14.39
C SER A 81 10.98 -8.05 15.60
N ARG A 82 12.08 -8.37 16.29
CA ARG A 82 12.06 -9.16 17.52
C ARG A 82 11.14 -8.53 18.56
N ARG A 83 11.16 -7.20 18.68
CA ARG A 83 10.29 -6.44 19.60
C ARG A 83 8.82 -6.64 19.27
N THR A 84 8.46 -6.61 17.99
CA THR A 84 7.09 -6.86 17.52
C THR A 84 6.61 -8.25 17.92
N LEU A 85 7.45 -9.28 17.73
CA LEU A 85 7.10 -10.65 18.11
C LEU A 85 6.87 -10.77 19.62
N LEU A 86 7.77 -10.20 20.42
CA LEU A 86 7.66 -10.21 21.88
C LEU A 86 6.41 -9.48 22.37
N SER A 87 6.06 -8.35 21.74
CA SER A 87 4.85 -7.58 22.07
C SER A 87 3.57 -8.39 21.78
N LEU A 88 3.55 -9.09 20.64
CA LEU A 88 2.47 -9.99 20.26
C LEU A 88 2.36 -11.18 21.23
N ASP A 89 3.47 -11.86 21.51
CA ASP A 89 3.50 -13.02 22.41
C ASP A 89 3.05 -12.65 23.83
N GLN A 90 3.51 -11.50 24.35
CA GLN A 90 3.11 -11.03 25.68
C GLN A 90 1.61 -10.70 25.72
N THR A 91 1.09 -10.07 24.67
CA THR A 91 -0.33 -9.70 24.62
C THR A 91 -1.21 -10.94 24.49
N ALA A 92 -0.84 -11.89 23.63
CA ALA A 92 -1.54 -13.16 23.50
C ALA A 92 -1.63 -13.90 24.85
N LYS A 93 -0.51 -13.98 25.60
CA LYS A 93 -0.47 -14.58 26.93
C LYS A 93 -1.35 -13.83 27.94
N ASN A 94 -1.22 -12.50 28.01
CA ASN A 94 -1.93 -11.69 28.99
C ASN A 94 -3.47 -11.72 28.84
N PHE A 95 -3.95 -11.87 27.60
CA PHE A 95 -5.38 -11.84 27.30
C PHE A 95 -5.96 -13.23 26.99
N ASN A 96 -5.13 -14.29 27.05
CA ASN A 96 -5.47 -15.65 26.66
C ASN A 96 -6.10 -15.71 25.24
N ALA A 97 -5.47 -15.04 24.28
CA ALA A 97 -5.95 -14.92 22.90
C ALA A 97 -4.96 -15.57 21.90
N PRO A 98 -5.42 -16.26 20.85
CA PRO A 98 -4.54 -16.81 19.82
C PRO A 98 -3.75 -15.71 19.09
N ARG A 99 -2.44 -15.90 18.90
CA ARG A 99 -1.58 -14.94 18.17
C ARG A 99 -2.08 -14.67 16.75
N ASP A 100 -2.48 -15.73 16.06
CA ASP A 100 -3.02 -15.68 14.70
C ASP A 100 -4.27 -14.78 14.65
N ALA A 101 -5.15 -14.87 15.66
CA ALA A 101 -6.34 -14.03 15.78
C ALA A 101 -5.98 -12.55 15.94
N ILE A 102 -5.08 -12.24 16.87
CA ILE A 102 -4.65 -10.87 17.12
C ILE A 102 -4.04 -10.25 15.85
N VAL A 103 -3.21 -11.03 15.14
CA VAL A 103 -2.61 -10.59 13.87
C VAL A 103 -3.69 -10.37 12.80
N GLU A 104 -4.63 -11.30 12.64
CA GLU A 104 -5.67 -11.20 11.62
C GLU A 104 -6.57 -9.97 11.83
N PHE A 105 -7.02 -9.73 13.06
CA PHE A 105 -7.77 -8.52 13.40
C PHE A 105 -6.95 -7.24 13.23
N SER A 106 -5.63 -7.30 13.48
CA SER A 106 -4.75 -6.16 13.23
C SER A 106 -4.68 -5.84 11.74
N ILE A 107 -4.67 -6.86 10.87
CA ILE A 107 -4.67 -6.70 9.40
C ILE A 107 -6.03 -6.17 8.92
N GLN A 108 -7.15 -6.55 9.53
CA GLN A 108 -8.48 -6.05 9.16
C GLN A 108 -8.60 -4.52 9.27
N ARG A 109 -7.79 -3.87 10.11
CA ARG A 109 -7.70 -2.40 10.19
C ARG A 109 -7.22 -1.75 8.89
N LEU A 110 -6.62 -2.52 7.98
CA LEU A 110 -6.22 -2.03 6.65
C LEU A 110 -7.39 -1.97 5.67
N ILE A 111 -8.51 -2.65 5.94
CA ILE A 111 -9.65 -2.71 5.00
C ILE A 111 -10.15 -1.30 4.62
N PRO A 112 -10.39 -0.36 5.55
CA PRO A 112 -10.83 1.00 5.18
C PRO A 112 -9.80 1.74 4.33
N VAL A 113 -8.50 1.52 4.58
CA VAL A 113 -7.41 2.13 3.80
C VAL A 113 -7.42 1.60 2.37
N ILE A 114 -7.55 0.28 2.20
CA ILE A 114 -7.60 -0.37 0.89
C ILE A 114 -8.84 0.10 0.12
N THR A 115 -10.01 0.11 0.75
CA THR A 115 -11.25 0.60 0.11
C THR A 115 -11.11 2.06 -0.35
N GLY A 116 -10.53 2.93 0.48
CA GLY A 116 -10.29 4.32 0.14
C GLY A 116 -9.31 4.49 -1.03
N GLU A 117 -8.23 3.70 -1.06
CA GLU A 117 -7.28 3.73 -2.17
C GLU A 117 -7.83 3.13 -3.47
N ARG A 118 -8.68 2.11 -3.38
CA ARG A 118 -9.38 1.54 -4.54
C ARG A 118 -10.27 2.59 -5.20
N GLU A 119 -11.02 3.35 -4.40
CA GLU A 119 -11.87 4.41 -4.93
C GLU A 119 -11.06 5.52 -5.61
N LYS A 120 -9.93 5.93 -5.01
CA LYS A 120 -9.01 6.87 -5.67
C LYS A 120 -8.45 6.28 -6.97
N HIS A 121 -8.11 5.00 -6.99
CA HIS A 121 -7.59 4.33 -8.18
C HIS A 121 -8.58 4.36 -9.34
N ARG A 122 -9.87 4.11 -9.08
CA ARG A 122 -10.94 4.27 -10.08
C ARG A 122 -11.04 5.70 -10.60
N LYS A 123 -10.97 6.70 -9.73
CA LYS A 123 -10.96 8.12 -10.14
C LYS A 123 -9.74 8.46 -11.00
N ARG A 124 -8.56 7.91 -10.68
CA ARG A 124 -7.35 8.08 -11.50
C ARG A 124 -7.55 7.53 -12.91
N LYS A 125 -8.23 6.38 -13.09
CA LYS A 125 -8.57 5.84 -14.42
C LYS A 125 -9.48 6.76 -15.23
N ILE A 126 -10.45 7.41 -14.58
CA ILE A 126 -11.31 8.40 -15.23
C ILE A 126 -10.48 9.58 -15.74
N ILE A 127 -9.62 10.15 -14.88
CA ILE A 127 -8.73 11.26 -15.24
C ILE A 127 -7.77 10.84 -16.35
N LEU A 128 -7.21 9.63 -16.31
CA LEU A 128 -6.35 9.11 -17.38
C LEU A 128 -7.03 9.18 -18.75
N ASN A 129 -8.30 8.75 -18.83
CA ASN A 129 -9.06 8.82 -20.07
C ASN A 129 -9.31 10.27 -20.53
N GLU A 130 -9.48 11.23 -19.61
CA GLU A 130 -9.60 12.64 -19.96
C GLU A 130 -8.28 13.21 -20.50
N VAL A 131 -7.15 12.86 -19.87
CA VAL A 131 -5.81 13.27 -20.34
C VAL A 131 -5.52 12.68 -21.72
N LYS A 132 -5.89 11.42 -21.98
CA LYS A 132 -5.79 10.80 -23.32
C LYS A 132 -6.53 11.61 -24.38
N LYS A 133 -7.79 11.95 -24.12
CA LYS A 133 -8.61 12.78 -25.02
C LYS A 133 -8.02 14.17 -25.23
N HIS A 134 -7.45 14.76 -24.19
CA HIS A 134 -6.79 16.06 -24.29
C HIS A 134 -5.56 16.00 -25.21
N LEU A 135 -4.72 14.96 -25.07
CA LEU A 135 -3.57 14.75 -25.94
C LEU A 135 -3.99 14.56 -27.40
N GLU A 136 -4.99 13.71 -27.67
CA GLU A 136 -5.53 13.52 -29.03
C GLU A 136 -6.03 14.84 -29.65
N HIS A 137 -6.63 15.72 -28.84
CA HIS A 137 -7.06 17.03 -29.30
C HIS A 137 -5.86 17.95 -29.58
N GLY A 138 -4.87 17.96 -28.70
CA GLY A 138 -3.64 18.73 -28.86
C GLY A 138 -2.87 18.32 -30.12
N GLU A 139 -2.78 17.02 -30.42
CA GLU A 139 -2.15 16.52 -31.64
C GLU A 139 -2.87 17.00 -32.91
N LYS A 140 -4.20 17.08 -32.89
CA LYS A 140 -4.96 17.65 -34.03
C LYS A 140 -4.67 19.14 -34.22
N ILE A 141 -4.41 19.89 -33.16
CA ILE A 141 -4.00 21.29 -33.26
C ILE A 141 -2.57 21.38 -33.80
N LEU A 142 -1.67 20.50 -33.36
CA LEU A 142 -0.27 20.49 -33.80
C LEU A 142 -0.17 20.22 -35.31
N GLN A 143 -0.93 19.24 -35.81
CA GLN A 143 -1.06 18.96 -37.24
C GLN A 143 -1.62 20.15 -38.04
N LYS A 144 -2.49 20.97 -37.44
CA LYS A 144 -2.96 22.20 -38.08
C LYS A 144 -1.86 23.28 -38.10
N ALA A 145 -1.13 23.44 -37.00
CA ALA A 145 0.00 24.36 -36.93
C ALA A 145 1.07 24.01 -37.97
N GLU A 146 1.38 22.73 -38.12
CA GLU A 146 2.29 22.21 -39.15
C GLU A 146 1.85 22.64 -40.56
N LYS A 147 0.58 22.41 -40.90
CA LYS A 147 0.03 22.73 -42.22
C LYS A 147 -0.04 24.23 -42.51
N LEU A 148 -0.25 25.06 -41.49
CA LEU A 148 -0.47 26.50 -41.65
C LEU A 148 0.82 27.32 -41.53
N LEU A 149 1.75 26.89 -40.68
CA LEU A 149 2.95 27.64 -40.32
C LEU A 149 4.24 26.96 -40.77
N GLY A 150 4.22 25.63 -40.92
CA GLY A 150 5.40 24.81 -41.20
C GLY A 150 6.20 24.46 -39.95
N GLU A 151 7.03 23.43 -40.06
CA GLU A 151 7.81 22.87 -38.94
C GLU A 151 8.89 23.81 -38.38
N VAL A 152 9.36 24.76 -39.20
CA VAL A 152 10.41 25.72 -38.82
C VAL A 152 9.83 26.91 -38.03
N ASP A 153 8.50 27.04 -37.96
CA ASP A 153 7.86 28.14 -37.25
C ASP A 153 8.04 28.01 -35.73
N PRO A 154 8.41 29.10 -35.02
CA PRO A 154 8.61 29.06 -33.57
C PRO A 154 7.36 28.63 -32.78
N VAL A 155 6.15 28.93 -33.25
CA VAL A 155 4.90 28.51 -32.59
C VAL A 155 4.72 27.01 -32.71
N TYR A 156 5.00 26.43 -33.89
CA TYR A 156 4.96 24.98 -34.09
C TYR A 156 5.92 24.29 -33.13
N GLY A 157 7.20 24.67 -33.13
CA GLY A 157 8.22 24.01 -32.30
C GLY A 157 7.94 24.15 -30.79
N LYS A 158 7.37 25.28 -30.34
CA LYS A 158 6.94 25.43 -28.95
C LYS A 158 5.76 24.52 -28.60
N PHE A 159 4.79 24.38 -29.50
CA PHE A 159 3.63 23.54 -29.24
C PHE A 159 3.95 22.05 -29.33
N GLU A 160 4.84 21.65 -30.25
CA GLU A 160 5.40 20.30 -30.33
C GLU A 160 6.03 19.89 -28.99
N ALA A 161 6.90 20.74 -28.43
CA ALA A 161 7.52 20.49 -27.13
C ALA A 161 6.49 20.32 -25.99
N VAL A 162 5.35 21.03 -26.04
CA VAL A 162 4.25 20.87 -25.07
C VAL A 162 3.57 19.51 -25.26
N MET A 163 3.33 19.08 -26.50
CA MET A 163 2.73 17.77 -26.79
C MET A 163 3.64 16.62 -26.36
N ASP A 164 4.96 16.74 -26.56
CA ASP A 164 5.93 15.74 -26.11
C ASP A 164 5.99 15.65 -24.58
N ALA A 165 5.98 16.79 -23.89
CA ALA A 165 5.87 16.80 -22.44
C ALA A 165 4.56 16.13 -21.96
N CYS A 166 3.45 16.36 -22.67
CA CYS A 166 2.17 15.74 -22.37
C CYS A 166 2.21 14.21 -22.57
N LYS A 167 2.79 13.73 -23.68
CA LYS A 167 2.99 12.28 -23.95
C LYS A 167 3.80 11.61 -22.85
N ASN A 168 4.92 12.21 -22.47
CA ASN A 168 5.77 11.70 -21.40
C ASN A 168 5.02 11.67 -20.05
N GLY A 169 4.24 12.73 -19.76
CA GLY A 169 3.36 12.78 -18.59
C GLY A 169 2.31 11.67 -18.60
N LEU A 170 1.66 11.44 -19.73
CA LEU A 170 0.65 10.39 -19.90
C LEU A 170 1.25 9.00 -19.64
N ASN A 171 2.39 8.68 -20.25
CA ASN A 171 3.07 7.38 -20.05
C ASN A 171 3.41 7.13 -18.57
N ASN A 172 3.84 8.17 -17.85
CA ASN A 172 4.12 8.08 -16.42
C ASN A 172 2.85 7.81 -15.59
N ILE A 173 1.74 8.47 -15.94
CA ILE A 173 0.43 8.25 -15.29
C ILE A 173 -0.06 6.83 -15.57
N GLU A 174 0.03 6.35 -16.81
CA GLU A 174 -0.33 4.97 -17.19
C GLU A 174 0.48 3.96 -16.38
N THR A 175 1.80 4.08 -16.37
CA THR A 175 2.69 3.19 -15.59
C THR A 175 2.33 3.17 -14.11
N PHE A 176 1.96 4.32 -13.54
CA PHE A 176 1.53 4.40 -12.14
C PHE A 176 0.19 3.69 -11.90
N ILE A 177 -0.78 3.88 -12.80
CA ILE A 177 -2.10 3.23 -12.71
C ILE A 177 -1.96 1.73 -12.91
N GLU A 178 -1.21 1.25 -13.91
CA GLU A 178 -1.00 -0.17 -14.16
C GLU A 178 -0.44 -0.92 -12.94
N LYS A 179 0.53 -0.31 -12.23
CA LYS A 179 1.07 -0.87 -10.98
C LYS A 179 0.02 -0.98 -9.86
N GLY A 180 -1.03 -0.15 -9.91
CA GLY A 180 -2.11 -0.13 -8.95
C GLY A 180 -3.22 -1.15 -9.22
N GLU A 181 -3.23 -1.85 -10.37
CA GLU A 181 -4.33 -2.75 -10.76
C GLU A 181 -4.62 -3.86 -9.73
N ILE A 182 -3.59 -4.30 -8.98
CA ILE A 182 -3.73 -5.29 -7.91
C ILE A 182 -4.78 -4.89 -6.85
N ILE A 183 -5.06 -3.59 -6.67
CA ILE A 183 -6.07 -3.12 -5.71
C ILE A 183 -7.51 -3.37 -6.16
N GLU A 184 -7.75 -3.63 -7.45
CA GLU A 184 -9.10 -3.90 -7.96
C GLU A 184 -9.58 -5.31 -7.65
N GLU A 185 -8.66 -6.24 -7.37
CA GLU A 185 -8.95 -7.64 -7.02
C GLU A 185 -9.31 -7.83 -5.53
N PHE A 186 -9.31 -6.75 -4.73
CA PHE A 186 -9.64 -6.78 -3.30
C PHE A 186 -11.14 -6.79 -3.01
#